data_AF-A0A2A5LSS9-F1
#
_entry.id   AF-A0A2A5LSS9-F1
#
_cell.length_a   1.000
_cell.length_b   1.000
_cell.length_c   1.000
_cell.angle_alpha   90.00
_cell.angle_beta   90.00
_cell.angle_gamma   90.00
#
_symmetry.space_group_name_H-M   'P 1'
#
loop_
_entity.id
_entity.type
_entity.pdbx_description
1 polymer ?
#
loop_
_entity_poly.entity_id
_entity_poly.type
_entity_poly.pdbx_seq_one_letter_code
_entity_poly.pdbx_strand_id
1 'polypeptide(L)'
;MEKEADEYLMYSKKAIDMLKVFSVCLGFLLSAVVHAATNPIVVNVYDRDSQDYLRVKIHSQVVADSLFGEPLITCRAKWQMLSANIDGNTYSPNNFPAELVSQVRLFSLRMIFQIDQRSGFNAIACDPGHLGATGDTRWSYTVAGSPDWSRLIRDDIQNTYNAPLQSQFALNAAPESPGYLSGDDAKDLYQRVVLDGKHLTGSWVRAVALEKASLNLWPLRRHLQELQLVAEEKQLNKRRETAKPVAPEAIDQLFSDAAFDAQLRNAKSVSLQTEAIATSKDALAAIQTQAAQAERRYRQQLQHLQDADACYQDGDRQADQLASLVQDMRGCLESWSNLRPFYDDRERYGFRQGDRVAIEAQYSSVTPFDRGSALVRKNGQLLSINPQGKVQRNLGDVRLESNDFSKAGLVLVSRDGLHGYMNARGELIIDFSYQEAESFDSFQRAIVYNPDAGKLLIDEQGRVILRGGVKRDEDKPGQYLTVESYTEEDMGCHPARVDVEIYYQRHDADGNSIGGLEREAYSRRKICLQG
;
A
#
# COMPACT_ATOMS: atom_id res chain seq x y z
N MET A 1 45.30 -41.37 43.78
CA MET A 1 44.66 -40.18 44.38
C MET A 1 44.92 -38.89 43.60
N GLU A 2 46.11 -38.63 43.05
CA GLU A 2 46.30 -37.44 42.19
C GLU A 2 45.78 -37.61 40.74
N LYS A 3 45.62 -38.83 40.22
CA LYS A 3 45.03 -39.07 38.89
C LYS A 3 43.50 -39.01 38.81
N GLU A 4 42.80 -39.05 39.94
CA GLU A 4 41.32 -38.93 39.99
C GLU A 4 40.87 -37.48 40.24
N ALA A 5 41.77 -36.60 40.68
CA ALA A 5 41.46 -35.19 40.91
C ALA A 5 41.41 -34.37 39.60
N ASP A 6 42.20 -34.74 38.59
CA ASP A 6 42.24 -34.03 37.30
C ASP A 6 41.03 -34.34 36.40
N GLU A 7 40.44 -35.53 36.49
CA GLU A 7 39.18 -35.84 35.79
C GLU A 7 38.00 -35.06 36.37
N TYR A 8 37.93 -34.89 37.71
CA TYR A 8 36.89 -34.08 38.35
C TYR A 8 37.05 -32.57 38.08
N LEU A 9 38.26 -32.06 37.88
CA LEU A 9 38.49 -30.67 37.49
C LEU A 9 38.08 -30.41 36.02
N MET A 10 38.23 -31.39 35.13
CA MET A 10 37.82 -31.27 33.73
C MET A 10 36.29 -31.31 33.56
N TYR A 11 35.58 -32.13 34.37
CA TYR A 11 34.11 -32.16 34.38
C TYR A 11 33.49 -30.93 35.07
N SER A 12 34.12 -30.39 36.11
CA SER A 12 33.63 -29.16 36.76
C SER A 12 33.85 -27.91 35.90
N LYS A 13 34.93 -27.84 35.11
CA LYS A 13 35.15 -26.74 34.16
C LYS A 13 34.17 -26.79 32.97
N LYS A 14 33.86 -27.99 32.45
CA LYS A 14 32.79 -28.18 31.46
C LYS A 14 31.40 -27.90 32.03
N ALA A 15 31.15 -28.21 33.31
CA ALA A 15 29.88 -27.90 33.97
C ALA A 15 29.74 -26.40 34.26
N ILE A 16 30.81 -25.69 34.62
CA ILE A 16 30.83 -24.23 34.83
C ILE A 16 30.74 -23.47 33.50
N ASP A 17 31.37 -23.96 32.43
CA ASP A 17 31.18 -23.40 31.09
C ASP A 17 29.80 -23.75 30.53
N MET A 18 29.24 -24.94 30.82
CA MET A 18 27.83 -25.23 30.54
C MET A 18 26.88 -24.38 31.38
N LEU A 19 27.19 -24.05 32.63
CA LEU A 19 26.39 -23.16 33.48
C LEU A 19 26.53 -21.68 33.07
N LYS A 20 27.65 -21.27 32.48
CA LYS A 20 27.79 -19.96 31.84
C LYS A 20 27.05 -19.90 30.50
N VAL A 21 27.11 -20.96 29.69
CA VAL A 21 26.29 -21.10 28.47
C VAL A 21 24.80 -21.22 28.82
N PHE A 22 24.44 -21.89 29.91
CA PHE A 22 23.07 -21.93 30.43
C PHE A 22 22.67 -20.61 31.06
N SER A 23 23.54 -19.85 31.72
CA SER A 23 23.20 -18.52 32.24
C SER A 23 23.08 -17.48 31.12
N VAL A 24 23.83 -17.65 30.03
CA VAL A 24 23.67 -16.88 28.79
C VAL A 24 22.39 -17.32 28.06
N CYS A 25 22.08 -18.62 27.98
CA CYS A 25 20.84 -19.13 27.37
C CYS A 25 19.59 -18.86 28.21
N LEU A 26 19.68 -18.86 29.54
CA LEU A 26 18.61 -18.51 30.46
C LEU A 26 18.40 -16.98 30.51
N GLY A 27 19.47 -16.20 30.27
CA GLY A 27 19.40 -14.77 29.98
C GLY A 27 18.76 -14.46 28.62
N PHE A 28 18.96 -15.31 27.61
CA PHE A 28 18.27 -15.22 26.31
C PHE A 28 16.80 -15.64 26.35
N LEU A 29 16.40 -16.45 27.35
CA LEU A 29 15.00 -16.89 27.52
C LEU A 29 14.16 -15.93 28.39
N LEU A 30 14.79 -14.95 29.04
CA LEU A 30 14.13 -13.91 29.81
C LEU A 30 14.61 -12.54 29.32
N SER A 31 14.39 -12.21 28.04
CA SER A 31 14.40 -10.82 27.62
C SER A 31 13.24 -10.11 28.34
N ALA A 32 13.57 -9.38 29.40
CA ALA A 32 12.59 -8.56 30.09
C ALA A 32 12.15 -7.46 29.12
N VAL A 33 10.90 -7.56 28.62
CA VAL A 33 10.33 -6.58 27.71
C VAL A 33 10.29 -5.21 28.40
N VAL A 34 11.15 -4.30 27.95
CA VAL A 34 11.20 -2.94 28.48
C VAL A 34 10.17 -2.09 27.75
N HIS A 35 9.17 -1.64 28.50
CA HIS A 35 8.16 -0.72 27.99
C HIS A 35 8.50 0.72 28.38
N ALA A 36 8.64 1.61 27.39
CA ALA A 36 8.60 3.04 27.63
C ALA A 36 7.21 3.57 27.22
N ALA A 37 6.31 3.67 28.20
CA ALA A 37 5.02 4.28 27.98
C ALA A 37 5.17 5.81 27.95
N THR A 38 4.79 6.43 26.83
CA THR A 38 4.76 7.90 26.74
C THR A 38 3.38 8.45 27.06
N ASN A 39 3.33 9.66 27.60
CA ASN A 39 2.08 10.40 27.74
C ASN A 39 1.44 10.63 26.35
N PRO A 40 0.12 10.51 26.23
CA PRO A 40 -0.55 10.75 24.96
C PRO A 40 -0.36 12.19 24.49
N ILE A 41 -0.18 12.36 23.19
CA ILE A 41 -0.08 13.66 22.55
C ILE A 41 -1.40 14.06 21.90
N VAL A 42 -1.71 15.36 21.93
CA VAL A 42 -2.87 15.93 21.24
C VAL A 42 -2.36 16.86 20.16
N VAL A 43 -2.71 16.58 18.91
CA VAL A 43 -2.17 17.26 17.73
C VAL A 43 -3.26 17.51 16.69
N ASN A 44 -3.08 18.55 15.89
CA ASN A 44 -3.92 18.82 14.72
C ASN A 44 -3.24 18.18 13.48
N VAL A 45 -3.96 17.32 12.78
CA VAL A 45 -3.50 16.71 11.52
C VAL A 45 -4.30 17.33 10.38
N TYR A 46 -3.62 17.98 9.45
CA TYR A 46 -4.25 18.67 8.33
C TYR A 46 -4.47 17.72 7.15
N ASP A 47 -5.54 17.95 6.40
CA ASP A 47 -5.76 17.30 5.12
C ASP A 47 -4.79 17.85 4.06
N ARG A 48 -4.40 16.99 3.11
CA ARG A 48 -3.28 17.28 2.19
C ARG A 48 -3.52 18.52 1.32
N ASP A 49 -4.77 18.71 0.91
CA ASP A 49 -5.15 19.67 -0.12
C ASP A 49 -6.01 20.82 0.42
N SER A 50 -6.09 21.01 1.74
CA SER A 50 -6.94 22.04 2.36
C SER A 50 -6.40 22.51 3.72
N GLN A 51 -7.05 23.54 4.29
CA GLN A 51 -6.78 24.01 5.66
C GLN A 51 -7.58 23.25 6.73
N ASP A 52 -8.38 22.26 6.33
CA ASP A 52 -9.16 21.45 7.26
C ASP A 52 -8.25 20.51 8.03
N TYR A 53 -8.61 20.22 9.28
CA TYR A 53 -7.83 19.34 10.13
C TYR A 53 -8.68 18.56 11.13
N LEU A 54 -8.15 17.40 11.54
CA LEU A 54 -8.65 16.68 12.71
C LEU A 54 -7.75 16.96 13.90
N ARG A 55 -8.36 17.32 15.04
CA ARG A 55 -7.67 17.28 16.32
C ARG A 55 -7.76 15.86 16.86
N VAL A 56 -6.61 15.22 17.05
CA VAL A 56 -6.51 13.81 17.44
C VAL A 56 -5.67 13.65 18.71
N LYS A 57 -6.02 12.65 19.52
CA LYS A 57 -5.25 12.17 20.66
C LYS A 57 -4.55 10.87 20.27
N ILE A 58 -3.23 10.81 20.34
CA ILE A 58 -2.42 9.64 19.99
C ILE A 58 -1.76 9.13 21.26
N HIS A 59 -1.98 7.85 21.58
CA HIS A 59 -1.22 7.13 22.59
C HIS A 59 -0.18 6.29 21.85
N SER A 60 1.08 6.42 22.23
CA SER A 60 2.16 5.69 21.60
C SER A 60 3.12 5.11 22.64
N GLN A 61 3.86 4.08 22.23
CA GLN A 61 4.86 3.40 23.03
C GLN A 61 5.99 2.90 22.14
N VAL A 62 7.22 2.96 22.67
CA VAL A 62 8.38 2.28 22.09
C VAL A 62 8.71 1.09 22.96
N VAL A 63 8.94 -0.04 22.31
CA VAL A 63 9.31 -1.30 22.97
C VAL A 63 10.57 -1.83 22.31
N ALA A 64 11.55 -2.18 23.13
CA ALA A 64 12.79 -2.83 22.70
C ALA A 64 12.80 -4.27 23.22
N ASP A 65 13.09 -5.22 22.32
CA ASP A 65 13.15 -6.66 22.60
C ASP A 65 14.23 -7.33 21.74
N SER A 66 14.36 -8.66 21.80
CA SER A 66 15.23 -9.45 20.94
C SER A 66 14.47 -10.56 20.20
N LEU A 67 14.67 -10.64 18.88
CA LEU A 67 14.20 -11.72 18.04
C LEU A 67 15.41 -12.51 17.50
N PHE A 68 15.55 -13.79 17.88
CA PHE A 68 16.68 -14.65 17.46
C PHE A 68 18.08 -14.14 17.84
N GLY A 69 18.18 -13.42 18.96
CA GLY A 69 19.42 -12.78 19.37
C GLY A 69 19.75 -11.50 18.59
N GLU A 70 18.95 -11.17 17.58
CA GLU A 70 18.97 -9.85 16.98
C GLU A 70 18.08 -8.90 17.76
N PRO A 71 18.47 -7.63 17.87
CA PRO A 71 17.66 -6.64 18.53
C PRO A 71 16.46 -6.19 17.69
N LEU A 72 15.33 -5.99 18.36
CA LEU A 72 14.07 -5.55 17.78
C LEU A 72 13.56 -4.31 18.49
N ILE A 73 13.41 -3.20 17.77
CA ILE A 73 12.64 -2.04 18.25
C ILE A 73 11.31 -2.03 17.51
N THR A 74 10.23 -2.03 18.27
CA THR A 74 8.88 -1.84 17.74
C THR A 74 8.28 -0.60 18.34
N CYS A 75 7.51 0.10 17.52
CA CYS A 75 6.62 1.12 18.02
C CYS A 75 5.19 0.68 17.85
N ARG A 76 4.37 1.09 18.81
CA ARG A 76 2.94 0.92 18.71
C ARG A 76 2.21 2.22 19.01
N ALA A 77 1.10 2.43 18.31
CA ALA A 77 0.22 3.57 18.52
C ALA A 77 -1.26 3.20 18.42
N LYS A 78 -2.09 3.96 19.13
CA LYS A 78 -3.55 3.99 18.99
C LYS A 78 -4.01 5.43 19.08
N TRP A 79 -5.16 5.75 18.49
CA TRP A 79 -5.58 7.14 18.35
C TRP A 79 -7.08 7.33 18.50
N GLN A 80 -7.48 8.56 18.82
CA GLN A 80 -8.86 8.97 18.98
C GLN A 80 -9.07 10.37 18.41
N MET A 81 -10.18 10.57 17.70
CA MET A 81 -10.64 11.86 17.21
C MET A 81 -11.27 12.65 18.35
N LEU A 82 -10.82 13.89 18.53
CA LEU A 82 -11.37 14.81 19.52
C LEU A 82 -12.33 15.82 18.87
N SER A 83 -11.98 16.34 17.69
CA SER A 83 -12.82 17.24 16.91
C SER A 83 -12.39 17.29 15.44
N ALA A 84 -13.29 17.67 14.55
CA ALA A 84 -13.01 17.99 13.15
C ALA A 84 -13.17 19.48 12.90
N ASN A 85 -12.19 20.13 12.29
CA ASN A 85 -12.32 21.47 11.75
C ASN A 85 -12.44 21.37 10.23
N ILE A 86 -13.61 21.70 9.69
CA ILE A 86 -13.94 21.60 8.26
C ILE A 86 -14.62 22.91 7.84
N ASP A 87 -14.11 23.53 6.79
CA ASP A 87 -14.60 24.81 6.25
C ASP A 87 -14.65 25.92 7.33
N GLY A 88 -13.67 25.91 8.24
CA GLY A 88 -13.56 26.87 9.36
C GLY A 88 -14.47 26.58 10.56
N ASN A 89 -15.37 25.59 10.48
CA ASN A 89 -16.27 25.20 11.58
C ASN A 89 -15.71 24.01 12.36
N THR A 90 -15.90 24.01 13.68
CA THR A 90 -15.45 22.91 14.55
C THR A 90 -16.62 22.01 14.96
N TYR A 91 -16.49 20.72 14.67
CA TYR A 91 -17.47 19.67 14.95
C TYR A 91 -16.92 18.67 15.97
N SER A 92 -17.75 18.28 16.94
CA SER A 92 -17.48 17.16 17.83
C SER A 92 -17.75 15.83 17.11
N PRO A 93 -17.11 14.72 17.48
CA PRO A 93 -17.44 13.39 16.95
C PRO A 93 -18.93 13.05 17.05
N ASN A 94 -19.63 13.54 18.08
CA ASN A 94 -21.06 13.32 18.28
C ASN A 94 -21.96 14.05 17.27
N ASN A 95 -21.41 15.00 16.50
CA ASN A 95 -22.13 15.63 15.40
C ASN A 95 -22.29 14.72 14.18
N PHE A 96 -21.60 13.58 14.15
CA PHE A 96 -21.60 12.64 13.04
C PHE A 96 -22.15 11.27 13.46
N PRO A 97 -22.77 10.51 12.55
CA PRO A 97 -23.13 9.12 12.80
C PRO A 97 -21.91 8.27 13.16
N ALA A 98 -22.05 7.36 14.14
CA ALA A 98 -20.93 6.53 14.61
C ALA A 98 -20.29 5.68 13.49
N GLU A 99 -21.11 5.16 12.57
CA GLU A 99 -20.64 4.42 11.39
C GLU A 99 -19.73 5.29 10.51
N LEU A 100 -20.07 6.56 10.33
CA LEU A 100 -19.31 7.48 9.49
C LEU A 100 -17.99 7.91 10.17
N VAL A 101 -18.03 8.15 11.48
CA VAL A 101 -16.82 8.39 12.29
C VAL A 101 -15.88 7.19 12.22
N SER A 102 -16.42 5.97 12.18
CA SER A 102 -15.65 4.73 12.05
C SER A 102 -15.01 4.52 10.67
N GLN A 103 -15.29 5.36 9.67
CA GLN A 103 -14.63 5.34 8.36
C GLN A 103 -13.43 6.28 8.28
N VAL A 104 -13.27 7.16 9.28
CA VAL A 104 -12.12 8.05 9.40
C VAL A 104 -10.90 7.26 9.88
N ARG A 105 -9.77 7.52 9.25
CA ARG A 105 -8.52 6.76 9.36
C ARG A 105 -7.35 7.71 9.40
N LEU A 106 -6.34 7.34 10.18
CA LEU A 106 -5.07 8.02 10.31
C LEU A 106 -3.98 7.07 9.76
N PHE A 107 -3.14 7.55 8.85
CA PHE A 107 -2.14 6.72 8.18
C PHE A 107 -0.86 7.52 7.89
N SER A 108 0.19 6.82 7.46
CA SER A 108 1.52 7.41 7.19
C SER A 108 2.05 8.20 8.39
N LEU A 109 1.85 7.67 9.60
CA LEU A 109 2.21 8.32 10.84
C LEU A 109 3.72 8.20 11.06
N ARG A 110 4.42 9.31 11.21
CA ARG A 110 5.82 9.32 11.61
C ARG A 110 5.97 10.08 12.92
N MET A 111 6.36 9.36 13.96
CA MET A 111 6.60 9.88 15.30
C MET A 111 8.09 9.92 15.58
N ILE A 112 8.50 10.91 16.37
CA ILE A 112 9.86 11.07 16.85
C ILE A 112 9.82 10.94 18.37
N PHE A 113 10.53 9.94 18.89
CA PHE A 113 10.68 9.72 20.32
C PHE A 113 12.03 10.26 20.77
N GLN A 114 12.02 11.29 21.61
CA GLN A 114 13.24 11.85 22.16
C GLN A 114 13.81 10.91 23.22
N ILE A 115 15.08 10.56 23.10
CA ILE A 115 15.79 9.65 24.00
C ILE A 115 16.95 10.37 24.68
N ASP A 116 17.29 9.99 25.92
CA ASP A 116 18.42 10.57 26.64
C ASP A 116 19.61 9.61 26.69
N GLN A 117 20.72 9.99 26.06
CA GLN A 117 21.95 9.22 25.97
C GLN A 117 23.15 10.10 26.34
N ARG A 118 24.07 9.57 27.17
CA ARG A 118 25.32 10.27 27.53
C ARG A 118 26.24 10.56 26.33
N SER A 119 26.00 9.92 25.19
CA SER A 119 26.78 9.99 23.95
C SER A 119 26.25 11.00 22.91
N GLY A 120 25.19 11.77 23.23
CA GLY A 120 24.70 12.85 22.37
C GLY A 120 23.61 12.45 21.35
N PHE A 121 23.12 11.21 21.40
CA PHE A 121 22.02 10.73 20.57
C PHE A 121 20.66 11.04 21.20
N ASN A 122 19.73 11.59 20.41
CA ASN A 122 18.57 12.25 20.99
C ASN A 122 17.21 11.79 20.46
N ALA A 123 17.10 10.94 19.42
CA ALA A 123 15.79 10.47 18.99
C ALA A 123 15.70 9.15 18.18
N ILE A 124 14.54 8.48 18.31
CA ILE A 124 14.10 7.35 17.49
C ILE A 124 12.98 7.81 16.55
N ALA A 125 13.18 7.64 15.25
CA ALA A 125 12.13 7.82 14.25
C ALA A 125 11.27 6.55 14.15
N CYS A 126 9.97 6.73 13.99
CA CYS A 126 9.05 5.64 14.20
C CYS A 126 7.79 5.73 13.35
N ASP A 127 7.43 4.61 12.70
CA ASP A 127 6.19 4.44 11.97
C ASP A 127 5.41 3.24 12.55
N PRO A 128 4.24 3.44 13.18
CA PRO A 128 3.42 2.36 13.71
C PRO A 128 2.57 1.69 12.61
N GLY A 129 2.67 2.13 11.36
CA GLY A 129 1.94 1.57 10.22
C GLY A 129 0.48 1.99 10.20
N HIS A 130 -0.38 1.05 9.82
CA HIS A 130 -1.81 1.31 9.64
C HIS A 130 -2.57 1.32 10.95
N LEU A 131 -3.18 2.46 11.29
CA LEU A 131 -3.97 2.61 12.50
C LEU A 131 -5.40 2.11 12.33
N GLY A 132 -5.91 1.46 13.37
CA GLY A 132 -7.32 1.08 13.46
C GLY A 132 -8.27 2.28 13.39
N ALA A 133 -9.58 2.00 13.42
CA ALA A 133 -10.60 3.04 13.46
C ALA A 133 -10.40 3.96 14.68
N THR A 134 -10.93 5.17 14.59
CA THR A 134 -10.80 6.13 15.69
C THR A 134 -11.43 5.59 16.98
N GLY A 135 -10.70 5.63 18.09
CA GLY A 135 -11.14 5.07 19.38
C GLY A 135 -10.95 3.55 19.52
N ASP A 136 -10.41 2.86 18.51
CA ASP A 136 -10.00 1.45 18.63
C ASP A 136 -8.96 1.32 19.75
N THR A 137 -9.20 0.37 20.64
CA THR A 137 -8.33 0.10 21.78
C THR A 137 -7.10 -0.72 21.39
N ARG A 138 -7.14 -1.36 20.22
CA ARG A 138 -6.04 -2.18 19.69
C ARG A 138 -4.85 -1.31 19.31
N TRP A 139 -3.67 -1.85 19.56
CA TRP A 139 -2.41 -1.23 19.18
C TRP A 139 -2.09 -1.56 17.73
N SER A 140 -1.83 -0.53 16.93
CA SER A 140 -1.20 -0.71 15.62
C SER A 140 0.30 -0.61 15.78
N TYR A 141 1.03 -1.48 15.09
CA TYR A 141 2.48 -1.53 15.14
C TYR A 141 3.03 -1.94 13.78
N THR A 142 4.27 -1.55 13.52
CA THR A 142 5.07 -2.13 12.44
C THR A 142 6.31 -2.75 13.07
N VAL A 143 6.55 -4.02 12.75
CA VAL A 143 7.83 -4.68 13.04
C VAL A 143 8.71 -4.39 11.84
N ALA A 144 9.70 -3.51 12.01
CA ALA A 144 10.70 -3.34 10.96
C ALA A 144 11.46 -4.68 10.82
N GLY A 145 11.33 -5.34 9.67
CA GLY A 145 12.24 -6.43 9.34
C GLY A 145 13.69 -5.91 9.36
N SER A 146 14.65 -6.73 9.83
CA SER A 146 16.07 -6.41 10.07
C SER A 146 16.41 -4.95 9.74
N PRO A 147 16.24 -4.03 10.69
CA PRO A 147 16.05 -2.63 10.35
C PRO A 147 17.30 -2.09 9.67
N ASP A 148 17.10 -1.28 8.64
CA ASP A 148 18.10 -0.33 8.18
C ASP A 148 18.35 0.64 9.35
N TRP A 149 19.24 0.26 10.27
CA TRP A 149 19.48 0.93 11.56
C TRP A 149 19.79 2.41 11.39
N SER A 150 20.36 2.76 10.24
CA SER A 150 20.58 4.14 9.82
C SER A 150 19.30 4.97 9.89
N ARG A 151 18.18 4.44 9.38
CA ARG A 151 16.89 5.15 9.31
C ARG A 151 16.16 5.29 10.63
N LEU A 152 16.54 4.48 11.62
CA LEU A 152 15.85 4.39 12.90
C LEU A 152 16.38 5.42 13.90
N ILE A 153 17.69 5.63 13.94
CA ILE A 153 18.36 6.48 14.93
C ILE A 153 18.87 7.75 14.26
N ARG A 154 18.39 8.90 14.77
CA ARG A 154 18.70 10.23 14.27
C ARG A 154 19.70 10.95 15.16
N ASP A 155 20.65 11.64 14.55
CA ASP A 155 21.67 12.46 15.22
C ASP A 155 21.45 13.98 15.04
N ASP A 156 20.57 14.36 14.11
CA ASP A 156 20.24 15.75 13.76
C ASP A 156 19.41 16.49 14.82
N ILE A 157 18.83 15.78 15.79
CA ILE A 157 18.00 16.36 16.83
C ILE A 157 18.88 16.84 17.99
N GLN A 158 19.60 17.95 17.83
CA GLN A 158 20.30 18.58 18.96
C GLN A 158 19.31 19.16 19.98
N ASN A 159 19.80 19.44 21.19
CA ASN A 159 19.07 19.95 22.38
C ASN A 159 18.35 21.31 22.20
N THR A 160 18.21 21.76 20.95
CA THR A 160 17.55 22.98 20.46
C THR A 160 16.05 23.01 20.75
N TYR A 161 15.46 21.90 21.19
CA TYR A 161 14.03 21.78 21.42
C TYR A 161 13.69 21.52 22.89
N ASN A 162 13.91 22.52 23.73
CA ASN A 162 13.37 22.52 25.09
C ASN A 162 12.48 23.74 25.30
N ALA A 163 11.16 23.52 25.19
CA ALA A 163 10.21 23.62 26.31
C ALA A 163 8.81 23.15 25.87
N PRO A 164 8.40 23.43 24.64
CA PRO A 164 7.69 22.47 23.81
C PRO A 164 8.56 22.11 22.57
N LEU A 165 8.36 20.97 21.89
CA LEU A 165 8.83 20.84 20.50
C LEU A 165 7.79 21.62 19.66
N GLN A 166 7.92 22.95 19.75
CA GLN A 166 6.85 23.96 19.96
C GLN A 166 5.83 24.11 18.83
N SER A 167 4.62 23.59 19.06
CA SER A 167 3.55 23.44 18.05
C SER A 167 4.02 22.48 16.94
N GLN A 168 3.11 21.78 16.27
CA GLN A 168 3.22 21.64 14.80
C GLN A 168 4.67 21.54 14.25
N PHE A 169 5.20 20.36 13.94
CA PHE A 169 6.18 20.34 12.84
C PHE A 169 5.40 20.88 11.64
N ALA A 170 5.52 22.19 11.35
CA ALA A 170 4.56 22.93 10.54
C ALA A 170 4.28 22.15 9.25
N LEU A 171 3.01 21.79 9.04
CA LEU A 171 2.52 20.84 8.03
C LEU A 171 2.63 21.35 6.57
N ASN A 172 3.70 22.10 6.28
CA ASN A 172 4.28 22.33 4.97
C ASN A 172 5.81 22.35 5.12
N ALA A 173 6.41 21.19 4.82
CA ALA A 173 7.80 20.90 4.45
C ALA A 173 8.97 21.71 5.07
N ALA A 174 9.95 20.99 5.65
CA ALA A 174 11.35 21.39 5.57
C ALA A 174 12.07 20.55 4.48
N PRO A 175 13.04 21.10 3.72
CA PRO A 175 13.57 20.50 2.49
C PRO A 175 14.75 19.55 2.70
N GLU A 176 15.14 19.25 3.93
CA GLU A 176 16.37 18.51 4.20
C GLU A 176 16.07 17.09 4.69
N SER A 177 16.80 16.12 4.15
CA SER A 177 16.77 14.75 4.64
C SER A 177 17.37 14.73 6.05
N PRO A 178 16.68 14.17 7.05
CA PRO A 178 17.20 14.13 8.40
C PRO A 178 18.53 13.35 8.45
N GLY A 179 19.44 13.82 9.30
CA GLY A 179 20.71 13.15 9.58
C GLY A 179 20.45 11.79 10.25
N TYR A 180 21.02 10.75 9.65
CA TYR A 180 20.90 9.37 10.08
C TYR A 180 22.29 8.83 10.41
N LEU A 181 22.37 7.99 11.44
CA LEU A 181 23.63 7.30 11.72
C LEU A 181 24.01 6.34 10.60
N SER A 182 25.31 6.02 10.48
CA SER A 182 25.71 4.87 9.68
C SER A 182 25.15 3.58 10.29
N GLY A 183 24.94 2.54 9.47
CA GLY A 183 24.41 1.26 9.96
C GLY A 183 25.27 0.63 11.07
N ASP A 184 26.59 0.79 10.97
CA ASP A 184 27.55 0.28 11.96
C ASP A 184 27.50 1.09 13.25
N ASP A 185 27.43 2.43 13.17
CA ASP A 185 27.34 3.30 14.35
C ASP A 185 26.01 3.11 15.09
N ALA A 186 24.91 2.96 14.34
CA ALA A 186 23.59 2.71 14.91
C ALA A 186 23.53 1.34 15.61
N LYS A 187 24.17 0.31 15.02
CA LYS A 187 24.28 -1.04 15.59
C LYS A 187 25.15 -1.05 16.84
N ASP A 188 26.34 -0.45 16.81
CA ASP A 188 27.26 -0.37 17.94
C ASP A 188 26.68 0.47 19.09
N LEU A 189 26.02 1.58 18.78
CA LEU A 189 25.26 2.36 19.76
C LEU A 189 24.17 1.51 20.42
N TYR A 190 23.37 0.79 19.63
CA TYR A 190 22.31 -0.05 20.16
C TYR A 190 22.86 -1.17 21.05
N GLN A 191 23.90 -1.88 20.60
CA GLN A 191 24.55 -2.94 21.38
C GLN A 191 25.03 -2.42 22.74
N ARG A 192 25.69 -1.27 22.77
CA ARG A 192 26.19 -0.64 24.01
C ARG A 192 25.09 -0.15 24.96
N VAL A 193 23.95 0.24 24.43
CA VAL A 193 22.84 0.83 25.20
C VAL A 193 21.88 -0.23 25.71
N VAL A 194 21.56 -1.20 24.86
CA VAL A 194 20.46 -2.14 25.08
C VAL A 194 20.97 -3.50 25.53
N LEU A 195 22.09 -3.99 24.96
CA LEU A 195 22.61 -5.33 25.27
C LEU A 195 23.64 -5.32 26.40
N ASP A 196 24.49 -4.30 26.48
CA ASP A 196 25.57 -4.22 27.50
C ASP A 196 25.08 -3.80 28.91
N GLY A 197 23.76 -3.75 29.13
CA GLY A 197 23.19 -3.71 30.48
C GLY A 197 23.33 -2.39 31.24
N LYS A 198 23.64 -1.27 30.59
CA LYS A 198 23.30 0.06 31.16
C LYS A 198 21.80 0.29 30.98
N HIS A 199 21.03 -0.40 31.80
CA HIS A 199 19.59 -0.58 31.65
C HIS A 199 18.85 0.69 31.20
N LEU A 200 18.10 0.56 30.09
CA LEU A 200 17.00 1.45 29.77
C LEU A 200 15.85 1.21 30.76
N THR A 201 16.00 1.61 32.03
CA THR A 201 14.93 1.51 33.01
C THR A 201 14.04 2.76 32.97
N GLY A 202 12.74 2.53 32.79
CA GLY A 202 11.64 3.36 33.30
C GLY A 202 11.38 4.77 32.74
N SER A 203 12.32 5.46 32.08
CA SER A 203 12.07 6.82 31.58
C SER A 203 13.12 7.34 30.60
N TRP A 204 13.54 6.53 29.63
CA TRP A 204 14.53 6.96 28.63
C TRP A 204 13.90 7.78 27.49
N VAL A 205 12.60 7.61 27.27
CA VAL A 205 11.83 8.46 26.35
C VAL A 205 11.35 9.69 27.11
N ARG A 206 11.91 10.87 26.78
CA ARG A 206 11.56 12.14 27.44
C ARG A 206 10.32 12.79 26.85
N ALA A 207 10.16 12.69 25.54
CA ALA A 207 9.07 13.29 24.80
C ALA A 207 8.76 12.48 23.54
N VAL A 208 7.53 12.64 23.04
CA VAL A 208 7.13 12.14 21.72
C VAL A 208 6.51 13.28 20.94
N ALA A 209 6.81 13.36 19.65
CA ALA A 209 6.23 14.35 18.75
C ALA A 209 5.81 13.70 17.43
N LEU A 210 4.86 14.33 16.74
CA LEU A 210 4.37 13.89 15.44
C LEU A 210 5.04 14.70 14.33
N GLU A 211 5.85 14.04 13.50
CA GLU A 211 6.55 14.66 12.37
C GLU A 211 5.68 14.66 11.10
N LYS A 212 4.99 13.55 10.82
CA LYS A 212 4.12 13.41 9.65
C LYS A 212 2.88 12.59 9.98
N ALA A 213 1.75 12.95 9.38
CA ALA A 213 0.55 12.14 9.38
C ALA A 213 -0.32 12.48 8.17
N SER A 214 -1.17 11.56 7.78
CA SER A 214 -2.18 11.75 6.74
C SER A 214 -3.51 11.18 7.20
N LEU A 215 -4.59 11.77 6.72
CA LEU A 215 -5.95 11.39 7.11
C LEU A 215 -6.90 11.41 5.91
N ASN A 216 -8.07 10.82 6.06
CA ASN A 216 -9.16 10.92 5.09
C ASN A 216 -10.34 11.71 5.68
N LEU A 217 -10.49 12.99 5.28
CA LEU A 217 -11.63 13.83 5.69
C LEU A 217 -12.88 13.67 4.84
N TRP A 218 -12.78 13.02 3.68
CA TRP A 218 -13.88 12.93 2.71
C TRP A 218 -15.21 12.38 3.28
N PRO A 219 -15.26 11.40 4.22
CA PRO A 219 -16.55 10.91 4.75
C PRO A 219 -17.30 12.01 5.49
N LEU A 220 -16.57 12.81 6.29
CA LEU A 220 -17.12 13.90 7.08
C LEU A 220 -17.57 15.05 6.18
N ARG A 221 -16.73 15.44 5.20
CA ARG A 221 -17.07 16.50 4.23
C ARG A 221 -18.35 16.17 3.46
N ARG A 222 -18.43 14.94 2.94
CA ARG A 222 -19.61 14.48 2.20
C ARG A 222 -20.88 14.61 3.04
N HIS A 223 -20.84 14.17 4.29
CA HIS A 223 -22.00 14.26 5.18
C HIS A 223 -22.43 15.70 5.45
N LEU A 224 -21.48 16.61 5.66
CA LEU A 224 -21.78 18.03 5.89
C LEU A 224 -22.39 18.68 4.63
N GLN A 225 -21.88 18.36 3.44
CA GLN A 225 -22.45 18.82 2.17
C GLN A 225 -23.88 18.29 1.96
N GLU A 226 -24.13 17.01 2.25
CA GLU A 226 -25.47 16.42 2.17
C GLU A 226 -26.44 17.15 3.12
N LEU A 227 -26.03 17.48 4.35
CA LEU A 227 -26.85 18.24 5.30
C LEU A 227 -27.15 19.67 4.81
N GLN A 228 -26.17 20.34 4.20
CA GLN A 228 -26.36 21.68 3.62
C GLN A 228 -27.37 21.65 2.48
N LEU A 229 -27.26 20.68 1.56
CA LEU A 229 -28.17 20.53 0.43
C LEU A 229 -29.62 20.29 0.89
N VAL A 230 -29.82 19.43 1.88
CA VAL A 230 -31.16 19.19 2.46
C VAL A 230 -31.72 20.46 3.11
N ALA A 231 -30.87 21.25 3.78
CA ALA A 231 -31.30 22.51 4.37
C ALA A 231 -31.68 23.55 3.30
N GLU A 232 -30.90 23.67 2.23
CA GLU A 232 -31.18 24.55 1.10
C GLU A 232 -32.46 24.14 0.35
N GLU A 233 -32.65 22.85 0.11
CA GLU A 233 -33.87 22.32 -0.54
C GLU A 233 -35.12 22.62 0.31
N LYS A 234 -35.03 22.45 1.63
CA LYS A 234 -36.13 22.84 2.55
C LYS A 234 -36.42 24.33 2.49
N GLN A 235 -35.39 25.18 2.42
CA GLN A 235 -35.58 26.63 2.28
C GLN A 235 -36.21 26.98 0.93
N LEU A 236 -35.79 26.33 -0.16
CA LEU A 236 -36.35 26.51 -1.50
C LEU A 236 -37.83 26.09 -1.55
N ASN A 237 -38.17 24.93 -0.99
CA ASN A 237 -39.55 24.44 -0.94
C ASN A 237 -40.43 25.36 -0.10
N LYS A 238 -39.94 25.84 1.05
CA LYS A 238 -40.64 26.86 1.85
C LYS A 238 -40.86 28.16 1.04
N ARG A 239 -39.87 28.61 0.26
CA ARG A 239 -40.01 29.77 -0.63
C ARG A 239 -41.05 29.54 -1.73
N ARG A 240 -41.08 28.34 -2.34
CA ARG A 240 -42.10 27.95 -3.35
C ARG A 240 -43.50 27.91 -2.76
N GLU A 241 -43.66 27.41 -1.54
CA GLU A 241 -44.95 27.38 -0.84
C GLU A 241 -45.43 28.78 -0.44
N THR A 242 -44.52 29.68 -0.10
CA THR A 242 -44.86 31.10 0.20
C THR A 242 -45.03 31.97 -1.04
N ALA A 243 -44.64 31.50 -2.22
CA ALA A 243 -44.83 32.22 -3.47
C ALA A 243 -46.32 32.16 -3.84
N LYS A 244 -47.03 33.30 -3.70
CA LYS A 244 -48.43 33.39 -4.07
C LYS A 244 -48.60 33.06 -5.57
N PRO A 245 -49.61 32.26 -5.95
CA PRO A 245 -49.92 32.04 -7.36
C PRO A 245 -50.25 33.39 -8.00
N VAL A 246 -49.56 33.71 -9.09
CA VAL A 246 -49.81 34.92 -9.87
C VAL A 246 -51.22 34.81 -10.45
N ALA A 247 -52.10 35.74 -10.10
CA ALA A 247 -53.45 35.79 -10.64
C ALA A 247 -53.39 35.97 -12.17
N PRO A 248 -54.28 35.34 -12.96
CA PRO A 248 -54.24 35.43 -14.42
C PRO A 248 -54.23 36.88 -14.95
N GLU A 249 -54.90 37.81 -14.26
CA GLU A 249 -54.91 39.23 -14.67
C GLU A 249 -53.57 39.94 -14.43
N ALA A 250 -52.70 39.40 -13.57
CA ALA A 250 -51.33 39.89 -13.36
C ALA A 250 -50.33 39.35 -14.38
N ILE A 251 -50.71 38.30 -15.15
CA ILE A 251 -49.88 37.74 -16.22
C ILE A 251 -49.77 38.73 -17.38
N ASP A 252 -50.86 39.39 -17.76
CA ASP A 252 -50.85 40.42 -18.82
C ASP A 252 -50.02 41.65 -18.42
N GLN A 253 -49.98 42.00 -17.14
CA GLN A 253 -49.10 43.07 -16.64
C GLN A 253 -47.62 42.67 -16.63
N LEU A 254 -47.31 41.38 -16.42
CA LEU A 254 -45.95 40.82 -16.46
C LEU A 254 -45.32 40.83 -17.85
N PHE A 255 -46.14 40.82 -18.91
CA PHE A 255 -45.70 40.90 -20.31
C PHE A 255 -45.85 42.29 -20.94
N SER A 256 -46.15 43.32 -20.14
CA SER A 256 -46.07 44.70 -20.62
C SER A 256 -44.63 45.10 -20.90
N ASP A 257 -44.39 45.92 -21.93
CA ASP A 257 -43.03 46.37 -22.28
C ASP A 257 -42.30 47.02 -21.09
N ALA A 258 -43.04 47.73 -20.23
CA ALA A 258 -42.49 48.32 -19.00
C ALA A 258 -42.08 47.28 -17.94
N ALA A 259 -42.84 46.20 -17.80
CA ALA A 259 -42.51 45.08 -16.91
C ALA A 259 -41.39 44.21 -17.48
N PHE A 260 -41.35 44.03 -18.80
CA PHE A 260 -40.26 43.35 -19.51
C PHE A 260 -38.95 44.12 -19.36
N ASP A 261 -38.95 45.44 -19.50
CA ASP A 261 -37.78 46.29 -19.27
C ASP A 261 -37.35 46.30 -17.79
N ALA A 262 -38.30 46.24 -16.85
CA ALA A 262 -38.00 46.10 -15.41
C ALA A 262 -37.41 44.72 -15.09
N GLN A 263 -37.91 43.66 -15.74
CA GLN A 263 -37.36 42.31 -15.63
C GLN A 263 -35.99 42.21 -16.28
N LEU A 264 -35.72 42.87 -17.40
CA LEU A 264 -34.39 42.93 -18.05
C LEU A 264 -33.37 43.63 -17.14
N ARG A 265 -33.79 44.68 -16.42
CA ARG A 265 -32.97 45.36 -15.42
C ARG A 265 -32.66 44.47 -14.20
N ASN A 266 -33.62 43.62 -13.79
CA ASN A 266 -33.44 42.65 -12.69
C ASN A 266 -32.82 41.30 -13.12
N ALA A 267 -32.85 40.94 -14.41
CA ALA A 267 -32.35 39.66 -14.93
C ALA A 267 -30.82 39.54 -14.88
N LYS A 268 -30.10 40.67 -14.72
CA LYS A 268 -28.67 40.68 -14.41
C LYS A 268 -28.34 40.04 -13.04
N SER A 269 -29.29 39.92 -12.11
CA SER A 269 -29.03 39.29 -10.81
C SER A 269 -29.52 37.83 -10.70
N VAL A 270 -30.48 37.40 -11.53
CA VAL A 270 -31.05 36.03 -11.49
C VAL A 270 -30.28 35.04 -12.38
N SER A 271 -29.72 35.51 -13.51
CA SER A 271 -28.84 34.68 -14.36
C SER A 271 -27.57 34.24 -13.61
N LEU A 272 -26.99 35.13 -12.80
CA LEU A 272 -25.84 34.83 -11.94
C LEU A 272 -26.13 33.78 -10.86
N GLN A 273 -27.39 33.60 -10.43
CA GLN A 273 -27.75 32.64 -9.37
C GLN A 273 -28.12 31.25 -9.93
N THR A 274 -28.66 31.18 -11.16
CA THR A 274 -29.06 29.91 -11.76
C THR A 274 -27.86 29.17 -12.34
N GLU A 275 -26.89 29.90 -12.92
CA GLU A 275 -25.59 29.34 -13.30
C GLU A 275 -24.78 28.88 -12.08
N ALA A 276 -24.86 29.57 -10.93
CA ALA A 276 -24.21 29.15 -9.69
C ALA A 276 -24.77 27.83 -9.12
N ILE A 277 -26.06 27.53 -9.31
CA ILE A 277 -26.70 26.28 -8.82
C ILE A 277 -26.45 25.10 -9.77
N ALA A 278 -26.46 25.33 -11.09
CA ALA A 278 -26.12 24.31 -12.08
C ALA A 278 -24.64 23.91 -12.00
N THR A 279 -23.74 24.90 -11.90
CA THR A 279 -22.31 24.64 -11.67
C THR A 279 -22.06 23.95 -10.32
N SER A 280 -22.89 24.20 -9.30
CA SER A 280 -22.79 23.49 -8.01
C SER A 280 -23.22 22.01 -8.10
N LYS A 281 -24.23 21.65 -8.89
CA LYS A 281 -24.64 20.24 -9.08
C LYS A 281 -23.63 19.42 -9.88
N ASP A 282 -23.07 20.01 -10.93
CA ASP A 282 -22.02 19.35 -11.73
C ASP A 282 -20.69 19.28 -10.96
N ALA A 283 -20.37 20.31 -10.17
CA ALA A 283 -19.25 20.25 -9.22
C ALA A 283 -19.48 19.19 -8.13
N LEU A 284 -20.71 19.02 -7.64
CA LEU A 284 -21.06 17.99 -6.66
C LEU A 284 -20.93 16.58 -7.26
N ALA A 285 -21.39 16.37 -8.50
CA ALA A 285 -21.24 15.11 -9.21
C ALA A 285 -19.75 14.78 -9.48
N ALA A 286 -18.94 15.79 -9.82
CA ALA A 286 -17.50 15.65 -9.97
C ALA A 286 -16.81 15.31 -8.63
N ILE A 287 -17.17 15.99 -7.54
CA ILE A 287 -16.66 15.72 -6.18
C ILE A 287 -17.10 14.33 -5.71
N GLN A 288 -18.34 13.90 -5.95
CA GLN A 288 -18.84 12.56 -5.63
C GLN A 288 -18.07 11.47 -6.41
N THR A 289 -17.79 11.73 -7.69
CA THR A 289 -17.03 10.80 -8.53
C THR A 289 -15.57 10.71 -8.06
N GLN A 290 -14.95 11.85 -7.75
CA GLN A 290 -13.59 11.91 -7.20
C GLN A 290 -13.50 11.26 -5.82
N ALA A 291 -14.47 11.51 -4.93
CA ALA A 291 -14.55 10.87 -3.62
C ALA A 291 -14.74 9.36 -3.74
N ALA A 292 -15.59 8.87 -4.64
CA ALA A 292 -15.78 7.44 -4.89
C ALA A 292 -14.53 6.78 -5.49
N GLN A 293 -13.79 7.48 -6.35
CA GLN A 293 -12.49 7.01 -6.88
C GLN A 293 -11.42 6.99 -5.79
N ALA A 294 -11.33 8.04 -4.95
CA ALA A 294 -10.43 8.10 -3.81
C ALA A 294 -10.77 7.03 -2.77
N GLU A 295 -12.05 6.77 -2.51
CA GLU A 295 -12.52 5.70 -1.64
C GLU A 295 -12.18 4.32 -2.20
N ARG A 296 -12.31 4.08 -3.52
CA ARG A 296 -11.86 2.83 -4.14
C ARG A 296 -10.36 2.62 -4.01
N ARG A 297 -9.55 3.64 -4.30
CA ARG A 297 -8.08 3.60 -4.12
C ARG A 297 -7.70 3.38 -2.66
N TYR A 298 -8.39 4.06 -1.76
CA TYR A 298 -8.19 3.92 -0.32
C TYR A 298 -8.59 2.53 0.17
N ARG A 299 -9.72 1.97 -0.27
CA ARG A 299 -10.14 0.59 0.04
C ARG A 299 -9.15 -0.44 -0.51
N GLN A 300 -8.62 -0.24 -1.71
CA GLN A 300 -7.55 -1.08 -2.27
C GLN A 300 -6.27 -1.02 -1.40
N GLN A 301 -5.84 0.17 -0.98
CA GLN A 301 -4.70 0.33 -0.06
C GLN A 301 -4.99 -0.24 1.34
N LEU A 302 -6.22 -0.06 1.85
CA LEU A 302 -6.67 -0.59 3.14
C LEU A 302 -6.69 -2.11 3.13
N GLN A 303 -7.13 -2.72 2.03
CA GLN A 303 -7.15 -4.17 1.84
C GLN A 303 -5.73 -4.72 1.84
N HIS A 304 -4.79 -4.10 1.12
CA HIS A 304 -3.37 -4.47 1.17
C HIS A 304 -2.76 -4.38 2.59
N LEU A 305 -3.24 -3.46 3.44
CA LEU A 305 -2.79 -3.29 4.83
C LEU A 305 -3.50 -4.23 5.81
N GLN A 306 -4.78 -4.54 5.61
CA GLN A 306 -5.55 -5.55 6.36
C GLN A 306 -5.08 -6.97 6.05
N ASP A 307 -4.51 -7.19 4.87
CA ASP A 307 -3.92 -8.48 4.49
C ASP A 307 -2.54 -8.73 5.13
N ALA A 308 -1.86 -7.69 5.65
CA ALA A 308 -0.70 -7.87 6.53
C ALA A 308 -1.11 -8.37 7.92
N ASP A 309 -2.40 -8.25 8.26
CA ASP A 309 -3.04 -8.69 9.51
C ASP A 309 -3.47 -10.17 9.44
N ALA A 310 -3.16 -10.89 8.35
CA ALA A 310 -3.51 -12.30 8.16
C ALA A 310 -2.85 -13.27 9.17
N CYS A 311 -1.89 -12.79 9.97
CA CYS A 311 -1.33 -13.51 11.11
C CYS A 311 -2.20 -13.43 12.39
N TYR A 312 -3.18 -12.52 12.45
CA TYR A 312 -3.84 -12.14 13.70
C TYR A 312 -5.18 -12.85 13.96
N GLN A 313 -5.78 -13.54 12.97
CA GLN A 313 -7.16 -14.05 13.12
C GLN A 313 -7.34 -15.37 13.89
N ASP A 314 -6.27 -16.02 14.35
CA ASP A 314 -6.37 -17.27 15.14
C ASP A 314 -5.81 -17.16 16.58
N GLY A 315 -5.44 -15.95 17.04
CA GLY A 315 -4.96 -15.71 18.40
C GLY A 315 -6.05 -15.19 19.33
N ASP A 316 -6.30 -15.91 20.42
CA ASP A 316 -7.23 -15.56 21.49
C ASP A 316 -6.95 -14.17 22.12
N ARG A 317 -7.99 -13.61 22.75
CA ARG A 317 -8.22 -12.21 23.17
C ARG A 317 -7.27 -11.62 24.24
N GLN A 318 -5.95 -11.86 24.21
CA GLN A 318 -5.06 -11.43 25.32
C GLN A 318 -3.68 -10.87 24.93
N ALA A 319 -3.43 -10.47 23.69
CA ALA A 319 -2.13 -9.91 23.31
C ALA A 319 -1.92 -8.44 23.73
N ASP A 320 -2.03 -8.14 25.03
CA ASP A 320 -1.57 -6.87 25.62
C ASP A 320 -0.02 -6.84 25.75
N GLN A 321 0.63 -8.01 25.66
CA GLN A 321 2.07 -8.19 25.85
C GLN A 321 2.80 -8.58 24.55
N LEU A 322 3.81 -7.79 24.17
CA LEU A 322 4.64 -7.98 22.97
C LEU A 322 5.31 -9.36 22.93
N ALA A 323 5.67 -9.94 24.08
CA ALA A 323 6.30 -11.25 24.15
C ALA A 323 5.43 -12.37 23.55
N SER A 324 4.10 -12.34 23.80
CA SER A 324 3.16 -13.31 23.22
C SER A 324 3.07 -13.13 21.70
N LEU A 325 2.95 -11.88 21.26
CA LEU A 325 2.86 -11.54 19.85
C LEU A 325 4.12 -11.92 19.07
N VAL A 326 5.30 -11.68 19.66
CA VAL A 326 6.60 -12.05 19.10
C VAL A 326 6.77 -13.57 19.04
N GLN A 327 6.30 -14.31 20.04
CA GLN A 327 6.26 -15.79 20.03
C GLN A 327 5.34 -16.33 18.93
N ASP A 328 4.13 -15.77 18.80
CA ASP A 328 3.16 -16.17 17.79
C ASP A 328 3.66 -15.86 16.37
N MET A 329 4.23 -14.66 16.16
CA MET A 329 4.86 -14.27 14.89
C MET A 329 6.09 -15.12 14.58
N ARG A 330 6.87 -15.53 15.59
CA ARG A 330 8.04 -16.41 15.41
C ARG A 330 7.61 -17.79 14.91
N GLY A 331 6.64 -18.44 15.57
CA GLY A 331 6.13 -19.74 15.14
C GLY A 331 5.45 -19.70 13.76
N CYS A 332 4.79 -18.59 13.46
CA CYS A 332 4.23 -18.29 12.15
C CYS A 332 5.31 -18.16 11.06
N LEU A 333 6.31 -17.28 11.22
CA LEU A 333 7.35 -17.04 10.21
C LEU A 333 8.26 -18.25 10.01
N GLU A 334 8.58 -18.99 11.08
CA GLU A 334 9.40 -20.20 11.01
C GLU A 334 8.69 -21.36 10.30
N SER A 335 7.37 -21.49 10.48
CA SER A 335 6.60 -22.54 9.81
C SER A 335 6.34 -22.27 8.33
N TRP A 336 6.56 -21.04 7.84
CA TRP A 336 6.14 -20.59 6.51
C TRP A 336 7.28 -20.25 5.53
N SER A 337 8.54 -20.21 5.98
CA SER A 337 9.67 -19.99 5.09
C SER A 337 10.05 -21.27 4.34
N ASN A 338 10.18 -21.18 3.01
CA ASN A 338 10.65 -22.25 2.10
C ASN A 338 9.66 -23.39 1.79
N LEU A 339 8.35 -23.14 1.79
CA LEU A 339 7.39 -24.09 1.21
C LEU A 339 7.63 -24.21 -0.30
N ARG A 340 7.94 -25.42 -0.75
CA ARG A 340 8.16 -25.74 -2.17
C ARG A 340 7.09 -26.71 -2.66
N PRO A 341 6.60 -26.52 -3.89
CA PRO A 341 5.70 -27.49 -4.49
C PRO A 341 6.42 -28.84 -4.67
N PHE A 342 5.69 -29.93 -4.46
CA PHE A 342 6.10 -31.28 -4.81
C PHE A 342 4.92 -32.02 -5.45
N TYR A 343 5.21 -33.08 -6.20
CA TYR A 343 4.20 -33.95 -6.79
C TYR A 343 4.27 -35.34 -6.15
N ASP A 344 3.11 -35.95 -5.91
CA ASP A 344 3.00 -37.35 -5.50
C ASP A 344 3.04 -38.30 -6.71
N ASP A 345 3.03 -39.61 -6.46
CA ASP A 345 3.02 -40.65 -7.51
C ASP A 345 1.76 -40.62 -8.39
N ARG A 346 0.76 -39.80 -8.04
CA ARG A 346 -0.49 -39.62 -8.79
C ARG A 346 -0.51 -38.29 -9.54
N GLU A 347 0.64 -37.63 -9.69
CA GLU A 347 0.81 -36.33 -10.35
C GLU A 347 -0.02 -35.21 -9.74
N ARG A 348 -0.29 -35.29 -8.43
CA ARG A 348 -0.97 -34.23 -7.67
C ARG A 348 0.05 -33.42 -6.91
N TYR A 349 -0.17 -32.11 -6.90
CA TYR A 349 0.67 -31.16 -6.20
C TYR A 349 0.27 -31.01 -4.73
N GLY A 350 1.30 -30.93 -3.88
CA GLY A 350 1.25 -30.51 -2.49
C GLY A 350 2.40 -29.54 -2.19
N PHE A 351 2.57 -29.16 -0.93
CA PHE A 351 3.67 -28.30 -0.48
C PHE A 351 4.45 -28.92 0.67
N ARG A 352 5.77 -28.80 0.64
CA ARG A 352 6.68 -29.33 1.66
C ARG A 352 7.70 -28.29 2.10
N GLN A 353 8.15 -28.40 3.35
CA GLN A 353 9.24 -27.63 3.93
C GLN A 353 10.37 -28.61 4.26
N GLY A 354 11.43 -28.62 3.45
CA GLY A 354 12.41 -29.70 3.48
C GLY A 354 11.75 -31.05 3.20
N ASP A 355 11.91 -32.01 4.12
CA ASP A 355 11.31 -33.34 4.03
C ASP A 355 9.90 -33.42 4.64
N ARG A 356 9.45 -32.36 5.33
CA ARG A 356 8.13 -32.34 5.97
C ARG A 356 7.07 -31.93 4.96
N VAL A 357 6.10 -32.81 4.71
CA VAL A 357 4.88 -32.45 3.99
C VAL A 357 4.06 -31.49 4.87
N ALA A 358 3.81 -30.28 4.36
CA ALA A 358 3.02 -29.26 5.06
C ALA A 358 1.58 -29.23 4.54
N ILE A 359 1.41 -29.41 3.23
CA ILE A 359 0.11 -29.52 2.57
C ILE A 359 0.15 -30.77 1.70
N GLU A 360 -0.73 -31.71 2.00
CA GLU A 360 -0.85 -32.98 1.27
C GLU A 360 -1.16 -32.76 -0.21
N ALA A 361 -0.65 -33.69 -1.03
CA ALA A 361 -0.84 -33.67 -2.47
C ALA A 361 -2.32 -33.89 -2.85
N GLN A 362 -2.95 -32.85 -3.39
CA GLN A 362 -4.38 -32.86 -3.72
C GLN A 362 -4.77 -31.89 -4.85
N TYR A 363 -3.82 -31.11 -5.38
CA TYR A 363 -4.07 -30.09 -6.39
C TYR A 363 -3.61 -30.56 -7.76
N SER A 364 -4.30 -30.16 -8.82
CA SER A 364 -3.90 -30.51 -10.20
C SER A 364 -2.84 -29.55 -10.77
N SER A 365 -2.74 -28.33 -10.24
CA SER A 365 -1.70 -27.37 -10.58
C SER A 365 -1.52 -26.39 -9.42
N VAL A 366 -0.31 -25.88 -9.23
CA VAL A 366 0.00 -24.90 -8.18
C VAL A 366 1.04 -23.89 -8.67
N THR A 367 1.00 -22.69 -8.11
CA THR A 367 2.12 -21.75 -8.14
C THR A 367 3.01 -21.94 -6.90
N PRO A 368 4.26 -21.48 -6.90
CA PRO A 368 4.99 -21.23 -5.66
C PRO A 368 4.22 -20.28 -4.74
N PHE A 369 4.58 -20.26 -3.45
CA PHE A 369 4.09 -19.22 -2.55
C PHE A 369 4.76 -17.88 -2.89
N ASP A 370 3.97 -16.83 -3.11
CA ASP A 370 4.42 -15.44 -3.19
C ASP A 370 3.70 -14.63 -2.11
N ARG A 371 4.46 -13.89 -1.29
CA ARG A 371 3.97 -13.00 -0.23
C ARG A 371 2.85 -13.61 0.65
N GLY A 372 2.97 -14.90 0.97
CA GLY A 372 2.07 -15.60 1.89
C GLY A 372 0.85 -16.26 1.24
N SER A 373 0.75 -16.32 -0.09
CA SER A 373 -0.34 -17.04 -0.77
C SER A 373 0.19 -17.85 -1.95
N ALA A 374 -0.56 -18.89 -2.35
CA ALA A 374 -0.32 -19.64 -3.57
C ALA A 374 -1.65 -19.88 -4.29
N LEU A 375 -1.61 -19.90 -5.62
CA LEU A 375 -2.76 -20.25 -6.44
C LEU A 375 -2.70 -21.75 -6.72
N VAL A 376 -3.81 -22.44 -6.50
CA VAL A 376 -3.92 -23.90 -6.63
C VAL A 376 -5.20 -24.28 -7.34
N ARG A 377 -5.15 -25.32 -8.16
CA ARG A 377 -6.33 -25.85 -8.86
C ARG A 377 -6.85 -27.11 -8.19
N LYS A 378 -8.13 -27.09 -7.82
CA LYS A 378 -8.84 -28.23 -7.21
C LYS A 378 -10.22 -28.36 -7.84
N ASN A 379 -10.58 -29.56 -8.28
CA ASN A 379 -11.89 -29.85 -8.89
C ASN A 379 -12.27 -28.88 -10.03
N GLY A 380 -11.29 -28.51 -10.86
CA GLY A 380 -11.47 -27.58 -11.96
C GLY A 380 -11.51 -26.10 -11.56
N GLN A 381 -11.56 -25.76 -10.27
CA GLN A 381 -11.59 -24.38 -9.78
C GLN A 381 -10.20 -23.90 -9.36
N LEU A 382 -9.90 -22.64 -9.64
CA LEU A 382 -8.71 -21.96 -9.14
C LEU A 382 -9.01 -21.37 -7.75
N LEU A 383 -8.13 -21.64 -6.80
CA LEU A 383 -8.24 -21.22 -5.41
C LEU A 383 -6.95 -20.49 -5.02
N SER A 384 -7.06 -19.44 -4.21
CA SER A 384 -5.95 -18.91 -3.45
C SER A 384 -5.93 -19.57 -2.08
N ILE A 385 -4.76 -20.07 -1.65
CA ILE A 385 -4.56 -20.70 -0.35
C ILE A 385 -3.44 -20.02 0.42
N ASN A 386 -3.52 -20.10 1.75
CA ASN A 386 -2.44 -19.71 2.64
C ASN A 386 -1.47 -20.90 2.91
N PRO A 387 -0.33 -20.68 3.61
CA PRO A 387 0.64 -21.72 3.94
C PRO A 387 0.10 -22.89 4.76
N GLN A 388 -1.04 -22.72 5.43
CA GLN A 388 -1.78 -23.76 6.15
C GLN A 388 -2.69 -24.60 5.24
N GLY A 389 -2.76 -24.28 3.94
CA GLY A 389 -3.66 -24.93 2.98
C GLY A 389 -5.12 -24.50 3.08
N LYS A 390 -5.42 -23.46 3.88
CA LYS A 390 -6.77 -22.88 3.99
C LYS A 390 -7.04 -22.00 2.76
N VAL A 391 -8.21 -22.20 2.16
CA VAL A 391 -8.67 -21.38 1.03
C VAL A 391 -8.97 -19.97 1.51
N GLN A 392 -8.26 -18.99 0.95
CA GLN A 392 -8.48 -17.56 1.16
C GLN A 392 -9.50 -17.00 0.17
N ARG A 393 -9.46 -17.45 -1.08
CA ARG A 393 -10.38 -17.01 -2.15
C ARG A 393 -10.65 -18.13 -3.14
N ASN A 394 -11.89 -18.23 -3.62
CA ASN A 394 -12.26 -19.06 -4.76
C ASN A 394 -12.40 -18.17 -6.00
N LEU A 395 -11.65 -18.47 -7.06
CA LEU A 395 -11.56 -17.70 -8.30
C LEU A 395 -12.34 -18.35 -9.44
N GLY A 396 -13.02 -19.47 -9.18
CA GLY A 396 -13.85 -20.16 -10.15
C GLY A 396 -13.02 -20.74 -11.30
N ASP A 397 -13.45 -20.45 -12.52
CA ASP A 397 -12.96 -21.04 -13.77
C ASP A 397 -11.77 -20.30 -14.40
N VAL A 398 -11.25 -19.26 -13.75
CA VAL A 398 -10.02 -18.56 -14.16
C VAL A 398 -8.90 -19.56 -14.39
N ARG A 399 -8.20 -19.46 -15.53
CA ARG A 399 -7.07 -20.32 -15.91
C ARG A 399 -5.75 -19.63 -15.62
N LEU A 400 -4.77 -20.41 -15.17
CA LEU A 400 -3.38 -19.97 -15.07
C LEU A 400 -2.72 -20.25 -16.41
N GLU A 401 -2.14 -19.23 -17.02
CA GLU A 401 -1.35 -19.36 -18.26
C GLU A 401 0.15 -19.52 -17.95
N SER A 402 0.57 -19.14 -16.74
CA SER A 402 1.90 -19.38 -16.20
C SER A 402 1.81 -19.91 -14.76
N ASN A 403 2.79 -20.72 -14.35
CA ASN A 403 2.86 -21.24 -12.98
C ASN A 403 3.81 -20.43 -12.07
N ASP A 404 4.54 -19.47 -12.63
CA ASP A 404 5.48 -18.62 -11.91
C ASP A 404 4.99 -17.18 -11.83
N PHE A 405 5.30 -16.55 -10.71
CA PHE A 405 5.08 -15.12 -10.50
C PHE A 405 6.24 -14.30 -11.08
N SER A 406 5.92 -13.13 -11.60
CA SER A 406 6.89 -12.09 -11.93
C SER A 406 7.58 -11.55 -10.66
N LYS A 407 8.64 -10.72 -10.80
CA LYS A 407 9.28 -10.07 -9.65
C LYS A 407 8.32 -9.12 -8.88
N ALA A 408 7.29 -8.61 -9.55
CA ALA A 408 6.20 -7.83 -8.95
C ALA A 408 5.12 -8.72 -8.29
N GLY A 409 5.27 -10.04 -8.39
CA GLY A 409 4.36 -11.03 -7.83
C GLY A 409 3.04 -11.14 -8.60
N LEU A 410 3.09 -11.01 -9.93
CA LEU A 410 1.95 -11.15 -10.83
C LEU A 410 2.08 -12.40 -11.69
N VAL A 411 0.95 -13.06 -11.96
CA VAL A 411 0.84 -14.23 -12.83
C VAL A 411 -0.15 -13.95 -13.95
N LEU A 412 0.11 -14.48 -15.14
CA LEU A 412 -0.78 -14.37 -16.28
C LEU A 412 -1.97 -15.31 -16.10
N VAL A 413 -3.17 -14.75 -16.24
CA VAL A 413 -4.44 -15.49 -16.10
C VAL A 413 -5.34 -15.23 -17.29
N SER A 414 -6.22 -16.18 -17.60
CA SER A 414 -7.26 -16.01 -18.60
C SER A 414 -8.65 -16.42 -18.09
N ARG A 415 -9.67 -15.78 -18.65
CA ARG A 415 -11.07 -16.14 -18.48
C ARG A 415 -11.84 -15.73 -19.74
N ASP A 416 -12.70 -16.61 -20.24
CA ASP A 416 -13.52 -16.37 -21.43
C ASP A 416 -12.73 -15.91 -22.67
N GLY A 417 -11.49 -16.39 -22.83
CA GLY A 417 -10.61 -16.03 -23.95
C GLY A 417 -9.93 -14.66 -23.83
N LEU A 418 -10.14 -13.95 -22.72
CA LEU A 418 -9.45 -12.70 -22.39
C LEU A 418 -8.40 -12.93 -21.32
N HIS A 419 -7.30 -12.18 -21.41
CA HIS A 419 -6.14 -12.26 -20.55
C HIS A 419 -6.06 -11.06 -19.61
N GLY A 420 -5.58 -11.32 -18.40
CA GLY A 420 -5.32 -10.34 -17.35
C GLY A 420 -4.19 -10.82 -16.44
N TYR A 421 -3.88 -10.06 -15.39
CA TYR A 421 -2.81 -10.40 -14.46
C TYR A 421 -3.29 -10.33 -13.03
N MET A 422 -2.92 -11.35 -12.26
CA MET A 422 -3.41 -11.58 -10.91
C MET A 422 -2.25 -11.76 -9.95
N ASN A 423 -2.42 -11.37 -8.68
CA ASN A 423 -1.45 -11.68 -7.64
C ASN A 423 -1.76 -13.03 -6.96
N ALA A 424 -0.86 -13.50 -6.10
CA ALA A 424 -1.01 -14.79 -5.41
C ALA A 424 -2.22 -14.87 -4.47
N ARG A 425 -2.77 -13.73 -4.04
CA ARG A 425 -3.99 -13.66 -3.22
C ARG A 425 -5.26 -13.87 -4.04
N GLY A 426 -5.16 -13.87 -5.37
CA GLY A 426 -6.29 -13.96 -6.26
C GLY A 426 -6.93 -12.61 -6.59
N GLU A 427 -6.20 -11.51 -6.42
CA GLU A 427 -6.66 -10.17 -6.83
C GLU A 427 -6.21 -9.89 -8.26
N LEU A 428 -7.18 -9.54 -9.10
CA LEU A 428 -6.91 -9.12 -10.47
C LEU A 428 -6.35 -7.70 -10.42
N ILE A 429 -5.07 -7.55 -10.78
CA ILE A 429 -4.37 -6.26 -10.81
C ILE A 429 -4.59 -5.59 -12.16
N ILE A 430 -4.62 -6.40 -13.22
CA ILE A 430 -4.88 -5.96 -14.58
C ILE A 430 -6.05 -6.80 -15.09
N ASP A 431 -7.15 -6.14 -15.42
CA ASP A 431 -8.41 -6.77 -15.80
C ASP A 431 -8.29 -7.64 -17.06
N PHE A 432 -9.20 -8.62 -17.19
CA PHE A 432 -9.37 -9.45 -18.39
C PHE A 432 -9.80 -8.59 -19.59
N SER A 433 -8.84 -7.98 -20.25
CA SER A 433 -9.06 -6.92 -21.25
C SER A 433 -8.26 -7.11 -22.54
N TYR A 434 -7.37 -8.10 -22.57
CA TYR A 434 -6.48 -8.34 -23.70
C TYR A 434 -6.81 -9.66 -24.38
N GLN A 435 -6.77 -9.68 -25.72
CA GLN A 435 -6.98 -10.91 -26.48
C GLN A 435 -5.76 -11.83 -26.40
N GLU A 436 -4.56 -11.25 -26.34
CA GLU A 436 -3.31 -11.98 -26.12
C GLU A 436 -2.46 -11.21 -25.11
N ALA A 437 -1.67 -11.93 -24.32
CA ALA A 437 -0.80 -11.34 -23.32
C ALA A 437 0.40 -12.26 -23.05
N GLU A 438 1.56 -11.66 -22.84
CA GLU A 438 2.78 -12.37 -22.44
C GLU A 438 3.06 -12.21 -20.95
N SER A 439 3.79 -13.14 -20.33
CA SER A 439 4.28 -12.93 -18.97
C SER A 439 5.19 -11.69 -18.87
N PHE A 440 5.23 -11.09 -17.68
CA PHE A 440 6.20 -10.03 -17.36
C PHE A 440 7.62 -10.56 -17.46
N ASP A 441 8.51 -9.80 -18.08
CA ASP A 441 9.93 -10.14 -18.12
C ASP A 441 10.69 -9.72 -16.87
N SER A 442 12.01 -9.89 -16.91
CA SER A 442 12.95 -9.51 -15.86
C SER A 442 12.95 -8.02 -15.51
N PHE A 443 12.39 -7.16 -16.38
CA PHE A 443 12.28 -5.70 -16.24
C PHE A 443 10.85 -5.26 -15.90
N GLN A 444 9.96 -6.22 -15.60
CA GLN A 444 8.56 -5.94 -15.24
C GLN A 444 7.81 -5.24 -16.36
N ARG A 445 8.05 -5.67 -17.61
CA ARG A 445 7.20 -5.30 -18.75
C ARG A 445 6.57 -6.51 -19.39
N ALA A 446 5.32 -6.33 -19.82
CA ALA A 446 4.59 -7.32 -20.58
C ALA A 446 4.09 -6.73 -21.90
N ILE A 447 4.12 -7.54 -22.95
CA ILE A 447 3.48 -7.20 -24.22
C ILE A 447 2.07 -7.79 -24.19
N VAL A 448 1.09 -6.95 -24.52
CA VAL A 448 -0.33 -7.34 -24.60
C VAL A 448 -0.93 -6.90 -25.92
N TYR A 449 -1.94 -7.60 -26.39
CA TYR A 449 -2.66 -7.30 -27.62
C TYR A 449 -4.11 -6.91 -27.33
N ASN A 450 -4.48 -5.74 -27.85
CA ASN A 450 -5.85 -5.26 -27.89
C ASN A 450 -6.23 -5.03 -29.37
N PRO A 451 -7.39 -5.51 -29.86
CA PRO A 451 -7.85 -5.29 -31.23
C PRO A 451 -7.83 -3.83 -31.69
N ASP A 452 -8.21 -2.91 -30.81
CA ASP A 452 -8.38 -1.49 -31.14
C ASP A 452 -7.04 -0.74 -31.14
N ALA A 453 -6.06 -1.22 -30.38
CA ALA A 453 -4.80 -0.50 -30.14
C ALA A 453 -3.55 -1.25 -30.63
N GLY A 454 -3.71 -2.49 -31.11
CA GLY A 454 -2.62 -3.38 -31.49
C GLY A 454 -1.82 -3.90 -30.29
N LYS A 455 -0.54 -4.20 -30.53
CA LYS A 455 0.41 -4.59 -29.48
C LYS A 455 0.82 -3.38 -28.65
N LEU A 456 0.77 -3.55 -27.33
CA LEU A 456 1.08 -2.55 -26.32
C LEU A 456 2.16 -3.09 -25.37
N LEU A 457 3.05 -2.21 -24.92
CA LEU A 457 3.92 -2.50 -23.78
C LEU A 457 3.27 -1.93 -22.52
N ILE A 458 3.10 -2.75 -21.50
CA ILE A 458 2.52 -2.33 -20.22
C ILE A 458 3.47 -2.59 -19.04
N ASP A 459 3.32 -1.80 -17.98
CA ASP A 459 3.94 -2.04 -16.69
C ASP A 459 3.08 -2.93 -15.78
N GLU A 460 3.57 -3.21 -14.57
CA GLU A 460 2.92 -4.05 -13.58
C GLU A 460 1.62 -3.46 -12.99
N GLN A 461 1.31 -2.19 -13.27
CA GLN A 461 0.01 -1.58 -12.96
C GLN A 461 -0.92 -1.53 -14.18
N GLY A 462 -0.50 -2.08 -15.33
CA GLY A 462 -1.25 -2.07 -16.58
C GLY A 462 -1.21 -0.73 -17.31
N ARG A 463 -0.32 0.20 -16.94
CA ARG A 463 -0.15 1.46 -17.66
C ARG A 463 0.57 1.17 -18.98
N VAL A 464 0.03 1.73 -20.07
CA VAL A 464 0.64 1.62 -21.39
C VAL A 464 1.85 2.54 -21.47
N ILE A 465 3.01 1.95 -21.75
CA ILE A 465 4.28 2.64 -21.96
C ILE A 465 4.49 2.92 -23.45
N LEU A 466 4.36 1.89 -24.29
CA LEU A 466 4.53 1.98 -25.74
C LEU A 466 3.30 1.44 -26.47
N ARG A 467 3.05 2.00 -27.65
CA ARG A 467 1.97 1.63 -28.57
C ARG A 467 2.58 1.33 -29.93
N GLY A 468 1.91 0.49 -30.73
CA GLY A 468 2.22 0.33 -32.15
C GLY A 468 3.27 -0.73 -32.44
N GLY A 469 2.82 -1.97 -32.61
CA GLY A 469 3.67 -3.05 -33.13
C GLY A 469 4.86 -3.40 -32.25
N VAL A 470 4.73 -3.27 -30.92
CA VAL A 470 5.83 -3.51 -29.99
C VAL A 470 6.29 -4.98 -30.06
N LYS A 471 7.61 -5.19 -30.15
CA LYS A 471 8.28 -6.48 -29.94
C LYS A 471 9.44 -6.32 -28.96
N ARG A 472 9.80 -7.39 -28.25
CA ARG A 472 11.03 -7.42 -27.44
C ARG A 472 12.23 -7.52 -28.36
N ASP A 473 13.33 -6.90 -27.97
CA ASP A 473 14.61 -7.19 -28.61
C ASP A 473 15.22 -8.44 -27.97
N GLU A 474 15.29 -9.52 -28.74
CA GLU A 474 15.78 -10.82 -28.27
C GLU A 474 17.28 -10.79 -27.91
N ASP A 475 18.06 -9.91 -28.55
CA ASP A 475 19.50 -9.77 -28.32
C ASP A 475 19.82 -8.83 -27.16
N LYS A 476 18.88 -7.95 -26.78
CA LYS A 476 19.06 -6.90 -25.77
C LYS A 476 17.95 -6.94 -24.72
N PRO A 477 18.12 -7.76 -23.66
CA PRO A 477 17.16 -7.84 -22.56
C PRO A 477 16.83 -6.45 -21.98
N GLY A 478 15.53 -6.18 -21.84
CA GLY A 478 15.03 -4.90 -21.29
C GLY A 478 14.91 -3.78 -22.32
N GLN A 479 15.10 -4.08 -23.60
CA GLN A 479 14.84 -3.16 -24.71
C GLN A 479 13.71 -3.67 -25.59
N TYR A 480 13.01 -2.71 -26.19
CA TYR A 480 11.80 -2.94 -26.98
C TYR A 480 11.89 -2.17 -28.29
N LEU A 481 11.23 -2.70 -29.30
CA LEU A 481 11.19 -2.12 -30.64
C LEU A 481 9.74 -1.78 -31.00
N THR A 482 9.49 -0.55 -31.44
CA THR A 482 8.24 -0.13 -32.08
C THR A 482 8.42 -0.11 -33.59
N VAL A 483 7.35 -0.37 -34.34
CA VAL A 483 7.35 -0.20 -35.80
C VAL A 483 6.88 1.21 -36.11
N GLU A 484 7.77 2.05 -36.65
CA GLU A 484 7.45 3.44 -37.00
C GLU A 484 6.85 3.55 -38.40
N SER A 485 7.39 2.77 -39.34
CA SER A 485 6.83 2.68 -40.70
C SER A 485 7.24 1.37 -41.37
N TYR A 486 6.42 0.94 -42.34
CA TYR A 486 6.78 -0.12 -43.26
C TYR A 486 6.41 0.31 -44.69
N THR A 487 7.25 -0.04 -45.65
CA THR A 487 6.97 0.12 -47.07
C THR A 487 7.01 -1.26 -47.71
N GLU A 488 5.97 -1.56 -48.50
CA GLU A 488 5.88 -2.78 -49.29
C GLU A 488 5.76 -2.38 -50.76
N GLU A 489 6.82 -2.57 -51.54
CA GLU A 489 6.80 -2.31 -52.97
C GLU A 489 6.36 -3.57 -53.71
N ASP A 490 5.08 -3.60 -54.11
CA ASP A 490 4.53 -4.65 -54.95
C ASP A 490 4.88 -4.40 -56.42
N MET A 491 5.96 -5.01 -56.89
CA MET A 491 6.40 -4.93 -58.29
C MET A 491 5.53 -5.76 -59.27
N GLY A 492 4.36 -6.24 -58.83
CA GLY A 492 3.48 -7.09 -59.64
C GLY A 492 4.06 -8.50 -59.83
N CYS A 493 3.47 -9.28 -60.74
CA CYS A 493 3.90 -10.67 -60.98
C CYS A 493 5.15 -10.81 -61.84
N HIS A 494 5.90 -9.73 -62.10
CA HIS A 494 7.15 -9.77 -62.84
C HIS A 494 8.04 -8.56 -62.48
N PRO A 495 9.15 -8.73 -61.73
CA PRO A 495 9.67 -9.95 -61.10
C PRO A 495 8.96 -10.26 -59.77
N ALA A 496 8.73 -11.54 -59.49
CA ALA A 496 7.99 -12.08 -58.34
C ALA A 496 8.70 -11.87 -56.98
N ARG A 497 8.97 -10.62 -56.63
CA ARG A 497 9.56 -10.22 -55.35
C ARG A 497 8.78 -9.05 -54.80
N VAL A 498 8.48 -9.17 -53.52
CA VAL A 498 8.02 -8.06 -52.71
C VAL A 498 9.21 -7.66 -51.86
N ASP A 499 9.63 -6.41 -52.02
CA ASP A 499 10.63 -5.80 -51.16
C ASP A 499 9.89 -5.10 -50.02
N VAL A 500 10.28 -5.46 -48.80
CA VAL A 500 9.72 -4.90 -47.58
C VAL A 500 10.83 -4.18 -46.85
N GLU A 501 10.65 -2.88 -46.59
CA GLU A 501 11.49 -2.14 -45.66
C GLU A 501 10.68 -1.79 -44.41
N ILE A 502 11.26 -1.99 -43.23
CA ILE A 502 10.66 -1.69 -41.93
C ILE A 502 11.61 -0.81 -41.15
N TYR A 503 11.08 0.27 -40.59
CA TYR A 503 11.81 1.17 -39.71
C TYR A 503 11.36 0.95 -38.28
N TYR A 504 12.32 0.63 -37.41
CA TYR A 504 12.09 0.41 -36.00
C TYR A 504 12.69 1.53 -35.16
N GLN A 505 11.97 1.97 -34.14
CA GLN A 505 12.55 2.75 -33.05
C GLN A 505 12.77 1.85 -31.85
N ARG A 506 13.95 1.96 -31.25
CA ARG A 506 14.33 1.22 -30.05
C ARG A 506 14.05 2.04 -28.80
N HIS A 507 13.62 1.36 -27.74
CA HIS A 507 13.23 1.95 -26.47
C HIS A 507 13.80 1.18 -25.27
N ASP A 508 14.09 1.89 -24.18
CA ASP A 508 14.31 1.28 -22.86
C ASP A 508 12.98 0.82 -22.23
N ALA A 509 13.05 0.23 -21.02
CA ALA A 509 11.87 -0.21 -20.28
C ALA A 509 10.94 0.92 -19.85
N ASP A 510 11.40 2.17 -19.80
CA ASP A 510 10.54 3.32 -19.45
C ASP A 510 9.94 3.97 -20.70
N GLY A 511 10.25 3.45 -21.89
CA GLY A 511 9.73 3.92 -23.17
C GLY A 511 10.57 5.02 -23.81
N ASN A 512 11.72 5.36 -23.24
CA ASN A 512 12.60 6.38 -23.83
C ASN A 512 13.32 5.80 -25.04
N SER A 513 13.32 6.55 -26.14
CA SER A 513 14.03 6.15 -27.36
C SER A 513 15.54 6.03 -27.11
N ILE A 514 16.12 4.91 -27.53
CA ILE A 514 17.56 4.65 -27.50
C ILE A 514 18.08 4.69 -28.94
N GLY A 515 18.96 5.65 -29.23
CA GLY A 515 19.57 5.76 -30.55
C GLY A 515 18.60 6.22 -31.65
N GLY A 516 19.02 6.07 -32.90
CA GLY A 516 18.22 6.44 -34.07
C GLY A 516 17.38 5.29 -34.63
N LEU A 517 16.62 5.57 -35.68
CA LEU A 517 15.82 4.58 -36.39
C LEU A 517 16.71 3.51 -37.03
N GLU A 518 16.36 2.25 -36.78
CA GLU A 518 17.00 1.08 -37.38
C GLU A 518 16.17 0.64 -38.59
N ARG A 519 16.83 0.34 -39.72
CA ARG A 519 16.18 -0.13 -40.95
C ARG A 519 16.45 -1.61 -41.16
N GLU A 520 15.39 -2.38 -41.32
CA GLU A 520 15.44 -3.78 -41.77
C GLU A 520 14.82 -3.88 -43.16
N ALA A 521 15.48 -4.54 -44.10
CA ALA A 521 14.98 -4.73 -45.46
C ALA A 521 15.14 -6.19 -45.88
N TYR A 522 14.07 -6.78 -46.41
CA TYR A 522 14.09 -8.14 -46.94
C TYR A 522 13.22 -8.29 -48.18
N SER A 523 13.58 -9.24 -49.02
CA SER A 523 12.83 -9.60 -50.23
C SER A 523 12.16 -10.96 -50.04
N ARG A 524 10.83 -11.04 -50.21
CA ARG A 524 10.11 -12.33 -50.23
C ARG A 524 9.62 -12.67 -51.62
N ARG A 525 9.62 -13.96 -51.99
CA ARG A 525 9.04 -14.42 -53.25
C ARG A 525 7.52 -14.37 -53.18
N LYS A 526 6.90 -13.69 -54.14
CA LYS A 526 5.44 -13.68 -54.30
C LYS A 526 5.02 -14.87 -55.15
N ILE A 527 4.22 -15.78 -54.61
CA ILE A 527 3.63 -16.86 -55.41
C ILE A 527 2.41 -16.28 -56.11
N CYS A 528 2.54 -16.03 -57.41
CA CYS A 528 1.41 -15.64 -58.25
C CYS A 528 0.70 -16.91 -58.74
N LEU A 529 -0.53 -17.13 -58.27
CA LEU A 529 -1.43 -18.12 -58.86
C LEU A 529 -1.98 -17.51 -60.16
N GLN A 530 -1.74 -18.17 -61.29
CA GLN A 530 -2.39 -17.81 -62.56
C GLN A 530 -3.88 -18.15 -62.43
N GLY A 531 -4.72 -17.12 -62.33
CA GLY A 531 -6.18 -17.20 -62.45
C GLY A 531 -6.62 -16.73 -63.82
#